data_AF-A0A178LD55-F1
#
_entry.id   AF-A0A178LD55-F1
#
_cell.length_a   1.000
_cell.length_b   1.000
_cell.length_c   1.000
_cell.angle_alpha   90.00
_cell.angle_beta   90.00
_cell.angle_gamma   90.00
#
_symmetry.space_group_name_H-M   'P 1'
#
loop_
_entity.id
_entity.type
_entity.pdbx_description
1 polymer ?
#
loop_
_entity_poly.entity_id
_entity_poly.type
_entity_poly.pdbx_seq_one_letter_code
_entity_poly.pdbx_strand_id
1 'polypeptide(L)'
;MGEIAHVDLGRLRAVADSFSGAADDVAGMPWPVLDRDALPGSSVAATNTVDLIAGLVDGLTADLNSWATAARACAEAFEHADAVNGERFGSR
;
A
#
# COMPACT_ATOMS: atom_id res chain seq x y z
N MET A 1 -30.26 15.94 -9.17
CA MET A 1 -29.42 14.79 -8.78
C MET A 1 -28.01 15.05 -9.29
N GLY A 2 -27.12 15.44 -8.40
CA GLY A 2 -25.77 15.91 -8.70
C GLY A 2 -25.19 16.51 -7.44
N GLU A 3 -25.11 15.70 -6.39
CA GLU A 3 -24.35 16.07 -5.20
C GLU A 3 -22.89 16.04 -5.64
N ILE A 4 -22.26 17.22 -5.70
CA ILE A 4 -20.82 17.31 -5.91
C ILE A 4 -20.20 16.70 -4.66
N ALA A 5 -19.86 15.41 -4.73
CA ALA A 5 -19.15 14.74 -3.66
C ALA A 5 -17.84 15.49 -3.46
N HIS A 6 -17.76 16.26 -2.37
CA HIS A 6 -16.55 16.99 -2.04
C HIS A 6 -15.53 15.96 -1.57
N VAL A 7 -14.60 15.61 -2.45
CA VAL A 7 -13.56 14.63 -2.15
C VAL A 7 -12.55 15.30 -1.22
N ASP A 8 -12.46 14.79 0.01
CA ASP A 8 -11.44 15.21 0.96
C ASP A 8 -10.08 14.67 0.50
N LEU A 9 -9.32 15.51 -0.20
CA LEU A 9 -7.97 15.22 -0.68
C LEU A 9 -7.00 14.89 0.46
N GLY A 10 -7.20 15.51 1.63
CA GLY A 10 -6.41 15.24 2.82
C GLY A 10 -6.61 13.80 3.30
N ARG A 11 -7.87 13.35 3.35
CA ARG A 11 -8.20 11.95 3.66
C ARG A 11 -7.67 10.97 2.62
N LEU A 12 -7.69 11.33 1.34
CA LEU A 12 -7.17 10.47 0.27
C LEU A 12 -5.64 10.31 0.36
N ARG A 13 -4.92 11.40 0.62
CA ARG A 13 -3.47 11.38 0.85
C ARG A 13 -3.12 10.58 2.12
N ALA A 14 -3.88 10.75 3.20
CA ALA A 14 -3.69 9.99 4.43
C ALA A 14 -3.90 8.47 4.23
N VAL A 15 -4.87 8.07 3.39
CA VAL A 15 -5.06 6.66 3.02
C VAL A 15 -3.86 6.14 2.22
N ALA A 16 -3.32 6.94 1.29
CA ALA A 16 -2.12 6.57 0.55
C ALA A 16 -0.92 6.33 1.48
N ASP A 17 -0.72 7.22 2.45
CA ASP A 17 0.37 7.12 3.42
C ASP A 17 0.20 5.91 4.35
N SER A 18 -1.05 5.60 4.73
CA SER A 18 -1.37 4.37 5.48
C SER A 18 -0.98 3.10 4.71
N PHE A 19 -1.27 3.04 3.41
CA PHE A 19 -0.87 1.89 2.59
C PHE A 19 0.64 1.77 2.43
N SER A 20 1.35 2.89 2.22
CA SER A 20 2.81 2.90 2.17
C SER A 20 3.42 2.45 3.51
N GLY A 21 2.93 2.96 4.64
CA GLY A 21 3.40 2.55 5.96
C GLY A 21 3.15 1.06 6.25
N ALA A 22 1.99 0.54 5.88
CA ALA A 22 1.70 -0.89 6.01
C ALA A 22 2.63 -1.76 5.14
N ALA A 23 3.01 -1.27 3.95
CA ALA A 23 3.95 -1.97 3.08
C ALA A 23 5.35 -2.05 3.72
N ASP A 24 5.79 -0.96 4.35
CA ASP A 24 7.06 -0.89 5.08
C ASP A 24 7.06 -1.81 6.33
N ASP A 25 5.96 -1.82 7.08
CA ASP A 25 5.80 -2.68 8.26
C ASP A 25 5.87 -4.17 7.89
N VAL A 26 5.21 -4.57 6.79
CA VAL A 26 5.23 -5.94 6.28
C VAL A 26 6.62 -6.33 5.78
N ALA A 27 7.30 -5.44 5.05
CA ALA A 27 8.66 -5.69 4.54
C ALA A 27 9.70 -5.76 5.67
N GLY A 28 9.50 -5.00 6.75
CA GLY A 28 10.38 -4.96 7.93
C GLY A 28 10.13 -6.06 8.95
N MET A 29 9.09 -6.88 8.79
CA MET A 29 8.72 -7.88 9.78
C MET A 29 9.77 -8.99 9.89
N PRO A 30 10.34 -9.26 11.08
CA PRO A 30 11.28 -10.36 11.26
C PRO A 30 10.54 -11.70 11.15
N TRP A 31 10.86 -12.47 10.11
CA TRP A 31 10.24 -13.78 9.89
C TRP A 31 10.88 -14.85 10.78
N PRO A 32 10.09 -15.70 11.45
CA PRO A 32 10.63 -16.80 12.24
C PRO A 32 11.35 -17.79 11.34
N VAL A 33 12.66 -17.92 11.54
CA VAL A 33 13.49 -18.92 10.87
C VAL A 33 13.52 -20.18 11.74
N LEU A 34 13.19 -21.33 11.16
CA LEU A 34 13.34 -22.61 11.84
C LEU A 34 14.82 -23.00 11.88
N ASP A 35 15.33 -23.24 13.08
CA ASP A 35 16.63 -23.89 13.26
C ASP A 35 16.50 -25.38 12.87
N ARG A 36 17.19 -25.76 11.80
CA ARG A 36 17.15 -27.12 11.26
C ARG A 36 17.88 -28.11 12.16
N ASP A 37 18.92 -27.66 12.85
CA ASP A 37 19.73 -28.51 13.72
C ASP A 37 19.01 -28.79 15.06
N ALA A 38 18.06 -27.93 15.42
CA ALA A 38 17.18 -28.13 16.58
C ALA A 38 16.07 -29.19 16.35
N LEU A 39 15.86 -29.66 15.11
CA LEU A 39 14.76 -30.56 14.74
C LEU A 39 15.23 -31.81 13.97
N PRO A 40 16.11 -32.65 14.56
CA PRO A 40 16.68 -33.82 13.88
C PRO A 40 15.59 -34.85 13.52
N GLY A 41 15.56 -35.26 12.25
CA GLY A 41 14.61 -36.25 11.73
C GLY A 41 13.22 -35.71 11.40
N SER A 42 12.97 -34.41 11.60
CA SER A 42 11.71 -33.77 11.21
C SER A 42 11.69 -33.44 9.73
N SER A 43 10.61 -33.81 9.03
CA SER A 43 10.40 -33.40 7.63
C SER A 43 10.24 -31.88 7.49
N VAL A 44 9.72 -31.22 8.53
CA VAL A 44 9.54 -29.76 8.56
C VAL A 44 10.87 -29.03 8.63
N ALA A 45 11.91 -29.64 9.22
CA ALA A 45 13.26 -29.09 9.23
C ALA A 45 13.88 -29.03 7.82
N ALA A 46 13.40 -29.83 6.86
CA ALA A 46 13.87 -29.75 5.47
C ALA A 46 13.20 -28.60 4.68
N THR A 47 12.12 -28.01 5.21
CA THR A 47 11.37 -26.96 4.53
C THR A 47 12.02 -25.60 4.75
N ASN A 48 12.38 -24.91 3.66
CA ASN A 48 12.76 -23.51 3.73
C ASN A 48 11.49 -22.63 3.78
N THR A 49 11.00 -22.37 5.01
CA THR A 49 9.80 -21.56 5.23
C THR A 49 9.95 -20.12 4.77
N VAL A 50 11.18 -19.59 4.76
CA VAL A 50 11.47 -18.24 4.25
C VAL A 50 11.19 -18.15 2.76
N ASP A 51 11.66 -19.11 1.96
CA ASP A 51 11.43 -19.13 0.51
C ASP A 51 9.93 -19.26 0.16
N LEU A 52 9.16 -19.97 0.99
CA LEU A 52 7.72 -20.14 0.78
C LEU A 52 6.92 -18.84 0.99
N ILE A 53 7.38 -18.00 1.92
CA ILE A 53 6.66 -16.80 2.35
C ILE A 53 7.20 -15.55 1.63
N ALA A 54 8.48 -15.51 1.27
CA ALA A 54 9.12 -14.35 0.64
C ALA A 54 8.34 -13.82 -0.57
N GLY A 55 7.97 -14.70 -1.52
CA GLY A 55 7.21 -14.27 -2.69
C GLY A 55 5.80 -13.75 -2.39
N LEU A 56 5.15 -14.25 -1.33
CA LEU A 56 3.84 -13.76 -0.89
C LEU A 56 3.97 -12.37 -0.25
N VAL A 57 5.02 -12.16 0.53
CA VAL A 57 5.33 -10.88 1.18
C VAL A 57 5.67 -9.82 0.13
N ASP A 58 6.54 -10.17 -0.82
CA ASP A 58 6.90 -9.27 -1.93
C ASP A 58 5.67 -8.86 -2.75
N GLY A 59 4.79 -9.83 -3.05
CA GLY A 59 3.53 -9.56 -3.75
C GLY A 59 2.60 -8.63 -2.95
N LEU A 60 2.44 -8.88 -1.66
CA LEU A 60 1.62 -8.04 -0.77
C LEU A 60 2.17 -6.61 -0.67
N THR A 61 3.48 -6.45 -0.49
CA THR A 61 4.15 -5.15 -0.44
C THR A 61 4.00 -4.40 -1.77
N ALA A 62 4.09 -5.10 -2.91
CA ALA A 62 3.86 -4.51 -4.22
C ALA A 62 2.40 -4.02 -4.39
N ASP A 63 1.42 -4.82 -3.97
CA ASP A 63 0.01 -4.47 -4.03
C ASP A 63 -0.31 -3.25 -3.17
N LEU A 64 0.19 -3.21 -1.93
CA LEU A 64 0.01 -2.07 -1.03
C LEU A 64 0.60 -0.77 -1.62
N ASN A 65 1.79 -0.84 -2.20
CA ASN A 65 2.39 0.32 -2.87
C ASN A 65 1.65 0.75 -4.13
N SER A 66 1.04 -0.18 -4.86
CA SER A 66 0.17 0.12 -5.99
C SER A 66 -1.08 0.89 -5.54
N TRP A 67 -1.73 0.46 -4.46
CA TRP A 67 -2.85 1.17 -3.85
C TRP A 67 -2.48 2.58 -3.39
N ALA A 68 -1.33 2.73 -2.73
CA ALA A 68 -0.82 4.03 -2.32
C ALA A 68 -0.61 4.97 -3.52
N THR A 69 -0.02 4.46 -4.60
CA THR A 69 0.22 5.22 -5.83
C THR A 69 -1.09 5.63 -6.50
N ALA A 70 -2.06 4.72 -6.61
CA ALA A 70 -3.37 5.01 -7.16
C ALA A 70 -4.13 6.07 -6.35
N ALA A 71 -4.05 6.01 -5.02
CA ALA A 71 -4.66 7.01 -4.15
C ALA A 71 -4.03 8.41 -4.35
N ARG A 72 -2.70 8.52 -4.48
CA ARG A 72 -2.03 9.80 -4.76
C ARG A 72 -2.42 10.36 -6.13
N ALA A 73 -2.42 9.52 -7.17
CA ALA A 73 -2.82 9.93 -8.52
C ALA A 73 -4.27 10.43 -8.56
N CYS A 74 -5.18 9.78 -7.83
CA CYS A 74 -6.55 10.27 -7.69
C CYS A 74 -6.62 11.64 -7.00
N ALA A 75 -5.83 11.88 -5.94
CA ALA A 75 -5.78 13.17 -5.26
C ALA A 75 -5.32 14.29 -6.19
N GLU A 76 -4.25 14.04 -6.94
CA GLU A 76 -3.70 14.97 -7.93
C GLU A 76 -4.72 15.28 -9.03
N ALA A 77 -5.43 14.26 -9.53
CA ALA A 77 -6.46 14.45 -10.55
C ALA A 77 -7.63 15.32 -10.06
N PHE A 78 -8.08 15.10 -8.81
CA PHE A 78 -9.14 15.92 -8.21
C PHE A 78 -8.68 17.35 -7.91
N GLU A 79 -7.46 17.54 -7.41
CA GLU A 79 -6.86 18.86 -7.19
C GLU A 79 -6.75 19.66 -8.51
N HIS A 80 -6.30 19.00 -9.57
CA HIS A 80 -6.22 19.61 -10.90
C HIS A 80 -7.61 19.98 -11.45
N ALA A 81 -8.61 19.10 -11.29
CA ALA A 81 -9.97 19.37 -11.73
C ALA A 81 -10.60 20.56 -10.99
N ASP A 82 -10.33 20.68 -9.68
CA ASP A 82 -10.82 21.79 -8.87
C ASP A 82 -10.14 23.11 -9.25
N ALA A 83 -8.82 23.12 -9.47
CA ALA A 83 -8.07 24.29 -9.95
C ALA A 83 -8.59 24.80 -11.30
N VAL A 84 -8.75 23.90 -12.29
CA VAL A 84 -9.24 24.26 -13.63
C VAL A 84 -10.68 24.80 -13.59
N ASN A 85 -11.54 24.24 -12.73
CA ASN A 85 -12.89 24.78 -12.56
C ASN A 85 -12.88 26.12 -11.81
N GLY A 86 -12.04 26.27 -10.79
CA GLY A 86 -11.87 27.52 -10.05
C GLY A 86 -11.43 28.68 -10.96
N GLU A 87 -10.47 28.45 -11.86
CA GLU A 87 -10.03 29.43 -12.85
C GLU A 87 -11.16 29.84 -13.82
N ARG A 88 -12.02 28.89 -14.21
CA ARG A 88 -13.16 29.16 -15.12
C ARG A 88 -14.27 30.00 -14.49
N PHE A 89 -14.44 29.91 -13.17
CA PHE A 89 -15.50 30.63 -12.45
C PHE A 89 -15.00 31.84 -11.64
N GLY A 90 -13.68 32.02 -11.49
CA GLY A 90 -13.05 33.11 -10.72
C GLY A 90 -12.84 34.42 -11.46
N SER A 91 -13.14 34.52 -12.76
CA SER A 91 -13.08 35.79 -13.50
C SER A 91 -14.43 36.52 -13.43
N ARG A 92 -14.77 37.13 -12.30
CA ARG A 92 -15.81 38.17 -12.25
C ARG A 92 -15.56 39.19 -11.15
#